data_AF-A0A959UXE1-F1
#
_entry.id   AF-A0A959UXE1-F1
#
_cell.length_a   1.000
_cell.length_b   1.000
_cell.length_c   1.000
_cell.angle_alpha   90.00
_cell.angle_beta   90.00
_cell.angle_gamma   90.00
#
_symmetry.space_group_name_H-M   'P 1'
#
loop_
_entity.id
_entity.type
_entity.pdbx_description
1 polymer ?
#
loop_
_entity_poly.entity_id
_entity_poly.type
_entity_poly.pdbx_seq_one_letter_code
_entity_poly.pdbx_strand_id
1 'polypeptide(L)'
;DTLWVGTANGLASLNLSENDCRGLLSGTSTARFQRYGRSQGFPNEVIYRIAEDPTGRFWISTNQGIARFLPWKGLVDHVITRADGLVNEEFNQNG
;
A
#
# COMPACT_ATOMS: atom_id res chain seq x y z
N ASP A 1 -12.36 9.08 5.35
CA ASP A 1 -11.53 8.01 5.93
C ASP A 1 -11.25 6.93 4.90
N THR A 2 -9.99 6.54 4.76
CA THR A 2 -9.56 5.50 3.82
C THR A 2 -8.79 4.42 4.57
N LEU A 3 -9.24 3.17 4.44
CA LEU A 3 -8.52 2.01 4.92
C LEU A 3 -7.54 1.56 3.84
N TRP A 4 -6.28 1.35 4.20
CA TRP A 4 -5.24 0.84 3.31
C TRP A 4 -4.82 -0.56 3.75
N VAL A 5 -4.68 -1.47 2.79
CA VAL A 5 -4.38 -2.89 3.04
C VAL A 5 -3.25 -3.32 2.12
N GLY A 6 -2.15 -3.80 2.69
CA GLY A 6 -1.11 -4.50 1.95
C GLY A 6 -1.55 -5.91 1.62
N THR A 7 -1.39 -6.34 0.37
CA THR A 7 -1.74 -7.70 -0.08
C THR A 7 -0.59 -8.33 -0.85
N ALA A 8 -0.68 -9.62 -1.16
CA ALA A 8 0.24 -10.29 -2.08
C ALA A 8 0.15 -9.75 -3.52
N ASN A 9 -0.96 -9.09 -3.85
CA ASN A 9 -1.26 -8.55 -5.16
C ASN A 9 -1.39 -7.02 -5.08
N GLY A 10 -0.51 -6.32 -4.40
CA GLY A 10 -0.45 -4.86 -4.40
C GLY A 10 -1.11 -4.22 -3.19
N LEU A 11 -1.13 -2.90 -3.20
CA LEU A 11 -1.77 -2.08 -2.18
C LEU A 11 -3.25 -1.91 -2.53
N ALA A 12 -4.15 -2.17 -1.60
CA ALA A 12 -5.58 -1.92 -1.75
C ALA A 12 -6.02 -0.73 -0.88
N SER A 13 -6.96 0.06 -1.37
CA SER A 13 -7.63 1.11 -0.60
C SER A 13 -9.14 0.95 -0.62
N LEU A 14 -9.78 1.22 0.51
CA LEU A 14 -11.22 1.27 0.68
C LEU A 14 -11.62 2.63 1.25
N ASN A 15 -12.33 3.44 0.47
CA ASN A 15 -12.86 4.71 0.94
C ASN A 15 -14.12 4.46 1.77
N LEU A 16 -14.04 4.61 3.08
CA LEU A 16 -15.14 4.30 4.00
C LEU A 16 -16.30 5.29 3.89
N SER A 17 -16.06 6.52 3.44
CA SER A 17 -17.15 7.50 3.23
C SER A 17 -17.95 7.24 1.95
N GLU A 18 -17.35 6.59 0.96
CA GLU A 18 -18.03 6.24 -0.30
C GLU A 18 -18.73 4.86 -0.24
N ASN A 19 -18.46 4.07 0.80
CA ASN A 19 -19.06 2.75 0.97
C ASN A 19 -20.15 2.80 2.05
N ASP A 20 -21.34 2.24 1.77
CA ASP A 20 -22.42 2.13 2.76
C ASP A 20 -22.07 1.05 3.81
N CYS A 21 -21.55 1.49 4.95
CA CYS A 21 -21.21 0.60 6.06
C CYS A 21 -22.38 -0.27 6.53
N ARG A 22 -23.64 0.22 6.48
CA ARG A 22 -24.80 -0.59 6.91
C ARG A 22 -25.03 -1.71 5.90
N GLY A 23 -25.03 -1.38 4.62
CA GLY A 23 -25.14 -2.34 3.53
C GLY A 23 -24.01 -3.38 3.52
N LEU A 24 -22.77 -2.98 3.85
CA LEU A 24 -21.64 -3.91 3.98
C LEU A 24 -21.85 -4.90 5.14
N LEU A 25 -22.34 -4.44 6.28
CA LEU A 25 -22.58 -5.28 7.45
C LEU A 25 -23.79 -6.21 7.26
N SER A 26 -24.83 -5.77 6.53
CA SER A 26 -26.01 -6.59 6.21
C SER A 26 -25.84 -7.47 4.97
N GLY A 27 -24.72 -7.37 4.24
CA GLY A 27 -24.48 -8.12 3.00
C GLY A 27 -25.31 -7.65 1.80
N THR A 28 -25.97 -6.48 1.91
CA THR A 28 -26.77 -5.88 0.81
C THR A 28 -25.95 -4.92 -0.05
N SER A 29 -24.68 -4.72 0.28
CA SER A 29 -23.73 -3.94 -0.52
C SER A 29 -22.36 -4.61 -0.53
N THR A 30 -21.58 -4.31 -1.55
CA THR A 30 -20.21 -4.83 -1.70
C THR A 30 -19.19 -3.71 -1.58
N ALA A 31 -18.09 -4.01 -0.92
CA ALA A 31 -17.01 -3.05 -0.73
C ALA A 31 -16.28 -2.79 -2.06
N ARG A 32 -16.05 -1.52 -2.36
CA ARG A 32 -15.31 -1.09 -3.56
C ARG A 32 -13.85 -0.81 -3.21
N PHE A 33 -12.97 -1.70 -3.66
CA PHE A 33 -11.53 -1.55 -3.48
C PHE A 33 -10.89 -0.96 -4.73
N GLN A 34 -9.93 -0.06 -4.52
CA GLN A 34 -8.99 0.36 -5.56
C GLN A 34 -7.65 -0.32 -5.30
N ARG A 35 -6.99 -0.79 -6.36
CA ARG A 35 -5.73 -1.52 -6.30
C ARG A 35 -4.62 -0.72 -6.96
N TYR A 36 -3.45 -0.70 -6.32
CA TYR A 36 -2.23 -0.08 -6.79
C TYR A 36 -1.12 -1.13 -6.86
N GLY A 37 -0.43 -1.21 -7.99
CA GLY A 37 0.62 -2.19 -8.23
C GLY A 37 1.67 -1.65 -9.19
N ARG A 38 2.24 -2.52 -10.03
CA ARG A 38 3.34 -2.14 -10.94
C ARG A 38 2.98 -0.98 -11.86
N SER A 39 1.72 -0.90 -12.32
CA SER A 39 1.26 0.20 -13.18
C SER A 39 1.26 1.56 -12.48
N GLN A 40 1.37 1.61 -11.15
CA GLN A 40 1.54 2.83 -10.37
C GLN A 40 2.97 3.05 -9.88
N GLY A 41 3.93 2.25 -10.37
CA GLY A 41 5.36 2.41 -10.11
C GLY A 41 5.89 1.57 -8.95
N PHE A 42 5.09 0.67 -8.36
CA PHE A 42 5.61 -0.26 -7.36
C PHE A 42 6.68 -1.19 -7.98
N PRO A 43 7.81 -1.42 -7.29
CA PRO A 43 8.84 -2.34 -7.77
C PRO A 43 8.37 -3.80 -7.72
N ASN A 44 7.51 -4.13 -6.74
CA ASN A 44 6.90 -5.45 -6.59
C ASN A 44 5.47 -5.33 -6.01
N GLU A 45 4.62 -6.31 -6.31
CA GLU A 45 3.23 -6.30 -5.85
C GLU A 45 3.05 -6.87 -4.45
N VAL A 46 3.97 -7.68 -3.93
CA VAL A 46 3.84 -8.20 -2.56
C VAL A 46 4.15 -7.10 -1.56
N ILE A 47 3.15 -6.68 -0.79
CA ILE A 47 3.25 -5.61 0.21
C ILE A 47 3.40 -6.22 1.60
N TYR A 48 4.49 -5.92 2.30
CA TYR A 48 4.75 -6.45 3.65
C TYR A 48 4.35 -5.49 4.76
N ARG A 49 4.74 -4.23 4.64
CA ARG A 49 4.46 -3.21 5.66
C ARG A 49 4.22 -1.87 5.00
N ILE A 50 3.33 -1.09 5.60
CA ILE A 50 3.04 0.28 5.25
C ILE A 50 3.39 1.12 6.46
N ALA A 51 4.23 2.14 6.28
CA ALA A 51 4.55 3.14 7.30
C ALA A 51 4.23 4.52 6.74
N GLU A 52 3.41 5.29 7.45
CA GLU A 52 3.10 6.67 7.09
C GLU A 52 4.13 7.62 7.69
N ASP A 53 4.59 8.59 6.89
CA ASP A 53 5.44 9.68 7.37
C ASP A 53 4.61 10.91 7.79
N PRO A 54 5.20 11.89 8.50
CA PRO A 54 4.47 13.07 8.97
C PRO A 54 3.86 13.96 7.88
N THR A 55 4.18 13.70 6.61
CA THR A 55 3.63 14.43 5.46
C THR A 55 2.52 13.65 4.74
N GLY A 56 2.10 12.51 5.30
CA GLY A 56 1.05 11.66 4.75
C GLY A 56 1.50 10.75 3.60
N ARG A 57 2.81 10.61 3.37
CA ARG A 57 3.34 9.70 2.35
C ARG A 57 3.53 8.32 2.95
N PHE A 58 3.35 7.29 2.13
CA PHE A 58 3.52 5.91 2.58
C PHE A 58 4.85 5.36 2.11
N TRP A 59 5.64 4.87 3.06
CA TRP A 59 6.80 4.03 2.82
C TRP A 59 6.38 2.58 2.90
N ILE A 60 6.48 1.88 1.78
CA ILE A 60 5.90 0.55 1.59
C ILE A 60 7.01 -0.44 1.26
N SER A 61 7.23 -1.41 2.13
CA SER A 61 8.21 -2.47 1.88
C SER A 61 7.61 -3.57 1.01
N THR A 62 8.40 -4.01 0.04
CA THR A 62 8.03 -5.05 -0.93
C THR A 62 9.18 -6.05 -1.09
N ASN A 63 8.97 -7.14 -1.83
CA ASN A 63 10.04 -8.09 -2.17
C ASN A 63 11.23 -7.48 -2.93
N GLN A 64 11.06 -6.33 -3.58
CA GLN A 64 12.11 -5.76 -4.45
C GLN A 64 12.41 -4.30 -4.07
N GLY A 65 12.41 -4.02 -2.77
CA GLY A 65 12.76 -2.70 -2.22
C GLY A 65 11.58 -1.99 -1.58
N ILE A 66 11.78 -0.70 -1.29
CA ILE A 66 10.82 0.17 -0.62
C ILE A 66 10.30 1.19 -1.61
N ALA A 67 8.98 1.31 -1.72
CA ALA A 67 8.33 2.34 -2.52
C ALA A 67 7.81 3.47 -1.63
N ARG A 68 8.05 4.72 -2.04
CA ARG A 68 7.34 5.88 -1.50
C ARG A 68 6.11 6.15 -2.35
N PHE A 69 4.94 5.85 -1.80
CA PHE A 69 3.65 6.03 -2.42
C PHE A 69 3.00 7.32 -1.92
N LEU A 70 2.38 8.06 -2.85
CA LEU A 70 1.65 9.30 -2.59
C LEU A 70 0.14 9.01 -2.65
N PRO A 71 -0.56 8.85 -1.51
CA PRO A 71 -1.96 8.42 -1.49
C PRO A 71 -2.89 9.35 -2.27
N TRP A 72 -2.64 10.66 -2.23
CA TRP A 72 -3.43 11.66 -2.96
C TRP A 72 -3.18 11.68 -4.47
N LYS A 73 -2.08 11.10 -4.96
CA LYS A 73 -1.82 10.94 -6.40
C LYS A 73 -2.12 9.53 -6.90
N GLY A 74 -2.21 8.55 -6.00
CA GLY A 74 -2.31 7.15 -6.38
C GLY A 74 -1.08 6.61 -7.10
N LEU A 75 0.12 7.14 -6.81
CA LEU A 75 1.35 6.83 -7.54
C LEU A 75 2.57 6.72 -6.62
N VAL A 76 3.52 5.88 -7.02
CA VAL A 76 4.86 5.82 -6.44
C VAL A 76 5.74 6.88 -7.11
N ASP A 77 6.39 7.72 -6.30
CA ASP A 77 7.28 8.78 -6.79
C ASP A 77 8.76 8.51 -6.49
N HIS A 78 9.06 7.48 -5.70
CA HIS A 78 10.41 7.07 -5.39
C HIS A 78 10.48 5.58 -5.04
N VAL A 79 11.56 4.92 -5.44
CA VAL A 79 11.86 3.53 -5.10
C VAL A 79 13.29 3.46 -4.60
N ILE A 80 13.49 2.80 -3.47
CA ILE A 80 14.80 2.50 -2.90
C ILE A 80 15.02 1.00 -3.02
N THR A 81 16.10 0.60 -3.68
CA THR A 81 16.50 -0.79 -3.92
C THR A 81 17.85 -1.09 -3.28
N ARG A 82 18.28 -2.35 -3.33
CA ARG A 82 19.65 -2.73 -2.94
C ARG A 82 20.73 -1.94 -3.69
N ALA A 83 20.48 -1.58 -4.95
CA ALA A 83 21.44 -0.82 -5.75
C ALA A 83 21.69 0.59 -5.19
N ASP A 84 20.74 1.11 -4.39
CA ASP A 84 20.82 2.43 -3.74
C ASP A 84 21.49 2.37 -2.36
N GLY A 85 22.06 1.21 -1.98
CA GLY A 85 22.80 1.03 -0.72
C GLY A 85 21.96 0.49 0.45
N LEU A 86 20.76 -0.04 0.21
CA LEU A 86 19.98 -0.75 1.23
C LEU A 86 20.76 -2.00 1.69
N VAL A 87 21.18 -2.00 2.95
CA VAL A 87 22.03 -3.06 3.52
C VAL A 87 21.29 -4.41 3.63
N ASN A 88 19.95 -4.41 3.77
CA ASN A 88 19.15 -5.62 4.04
C ASN A 88 17.86 -5.68 3.20
N GLU A 89 17.44 -6.88 2.76
CA GLU A 89 16.26 -7.11 1.90
C GLU A 89 14.95 -7.36 2.67
N GLU A 90 15.03 -7.66 3.96
CA GLU A 90 13.86 -8.13 4.73
C GLU A 90 13.62 -7.24 5.96
N PHE A 91 12.54 -6.47 5.94
CA PHE A 91 11.96 -5.84 7.14
C PHE A 91 11.05 -6.83 7.89
N ASN A 92 11.49 -8.09 8.03
CA ASN A 92 10.79 -9.13 8.77
C ASN A 92 11.59 -9.62 9.98
N GLN A 93 12.25 -8.72 10.72
CA GLN A 93 12.71 -9.03 12.07
C GLN A 93 11.52 -8.92 13.04
N ASN A 94 10.80 -10.02 13.19
CA ASN A 94 10.12 -10.33 14.43
C ASN A 94 11.20 -10.77 15.43
N GLY A 95 11.31 -10.07 16.55
CA GLY A 95 11.87 -10.64 17.77
C GLY A 95 10.88 -11.59 18.43
#